data_AF-A0AB36I476-F1
#
_entry.id   AF-A0AB36I476-F1
#
_cell.length_a   1.000
_cell.length_b   1.000
_cell.length_c   1.000
_cell.angle_alpha   90.00
_cell.angle_beta   90.00
_cell.angle_gamma   90.00
#
_symmetry.space_group_name_H-M   'P 1'
#
loop_
_entity.id
_entity.type
_entity.pdbx_description
1 polymer ?
#
loop_
_entity_poly.entity_id
_entity_poly.type
_entity_poly.pdbx_seq_one_letter_code
_entity_poly.pdbx_strand_id
1 'polypeptide(L)'
;MSKSKSKTYTISMMARECGVSVASISKYVKRNKLKPVEAGQNNAKLFSDADFQHIKSYYQSKRENEGITGQSPHVTNADLINHLEETIDDLRQQLSEKDKQIDRQNTQIDALTQAVGNVSDLTKQVASLTENAQQLQLAEKVNINESKPVKPVNDGQSDESEEQKQHGAVWKWFHGKE
;
A
#
# COMPACT_ATOMS: atom_id res chain seq x y z
N MET A 1 -38.82 -38.80 62.27
CA MET A 1 -38.06 -37.79 61.51
C MET A 1 -38.44 -37.87 60.03
N SER A 2 -39.42 -37.07 59.59
CA SER A 2 -39.88 -37.08 58.20
C SER A 2 -38.86 -36.37 57.31
N LYS A 3 -38.32 -37.07 56.30
CA LYS A 3 -37.49 -36.46 55.25
C LYS A 3 -38.42 -35.66 54.34
N SER A 4 -38.45 -34.33 54.50
CA SER A 4 -39.14 -33.44 53.55
C SER A 4 -38.53 -33.63 52.16
N LYS A 5 -39.37 -33.96 51.16
CA LYS A 5 -38.92 -34.06 49.76
C LYS A 5 -38.48 -32.68 49.28
N SER A 6 -37.19 -32.51 48.99
CA SER A 6 -36.68 -31.28 48.40
C SER A 6 -37.21 -31.11 46.97
N LYS A 7 -37.52 -29.88 46.58
CA LYS A 7 -37.93 -29.57 45.21
C LYS A 7 -36.74 -29.74 44.27
N THR A 8 -36.99 -30.29 43.10
CA THR A 8 -35.99 -30.47 42.05
C THR A 8 -36.46 -29.84 40.74
N TYR A 9 -35.51 -29.40 39.93
CA TYR A 9 -35.77 -28.60 38.73
C TYR A 9 -35.02 -29.15 37.52
N THR A 10 -35.68 -29.15 36.36
CA THR A 10 -35.01 -29.42 35.08
C THR A 10 -34.42 -28.14 34.50
N ILE A 11 -33.44 -28.28 33.60
CA ILE A 11 -32.86 -27.14 32.86
C ILE A 11 -33.95 -26.31 32.17
N SER A 12 -34.97 -26.96 31.59
CA SER A 12 -36.07 -26.28 30.91
C SER A 12 -36.95 -25.47 31.88
N MET A 13 -37.20 -25.98 33.09
CA MET A 13 -37.93 -25.24 34.12
C MET A 13 -37.12 -24.03 34.59
N MET A 14 -35.83 -24.22 34.88
CA MET A 14 -34.95 -23.13 35.29
C MET A 14 -34.83 -22.05 34.21
N ALA A 15 -34.76 -22.44 32.93
CA ALA A 15 -34.72 -21.54 31.80
C ALA A 15 -35.98 -20.66 31.71
N ARG A 16 -37.16 -21.27 31.90
CA ARG A 16 -38.44 -20.57 31.93
C ARG A 16 -38.50 -19.56 33.08
N GLU A 17 -38.16 -19.99 34.29
CA GLU A 17 -38.19 -19.15 35.49
C GLU A 17 -37.18 -17.99 35.44
N CYS A 18 -36.01 -18.23 34.84
CA CYS A 18 -34.97 -17.19 34.67
C CYS A 18 -35.18 -16.34 33.41
N GLY A 19 -36.16 -16.67 32.55
CA GLY A 19 -36.43 -16.01 31.27
C GLY A 19 -35.26 -16.05 30.28
N VAL A 20 -34.49 -17.13 30.24
CA VAL A 20 -33.33 -17.30 29.35
C VAL A 20 -33.44 -18.59 28.54
N SER A 21 -32.64 -18.74 27.49
CA SER A 21 -32.65 -19.96 26.69
C SER A 21 -32.12 -21.18 27.47
N VAL A 22 -32.62 -22.37 27.13
CA VAL A 22 -32.16 -23.66 27.67
C VAL A 22 -30.65 -23.85 27.46
N ALA A 23 -30.12 -23.36 26.33
CA ALA A 23 -28.70 -23.38 26.02
C ALA A 23 -27.88 -22.54 27.01
N SER A 24 -28.41 -21.39 27.44
CA SER A 24 -27.76 -20.52 28.44
C SER A 24 -27.62 -21.23 29.78
N ILE A 25 -28.71 -21.81 30.29
CA ILE A 25 -28.67 -22.60 31.53
C ILE A 25 -27.74 -23.80 31.38
N SER A 26 -27.79 -24.51 30.25
CA SER A 26 -26.90 -25.65 29.97
C SER A 26 -25.42 -25.25 29.98
N LYS A 27 -25.09 -24.09 29.44
CA LYS A 27 -23.73 -23.52 29.47
C LYS A 27 -23.32 -23.19 30.90
N TYR A 28 -24.21 -22.59 31.69
CA TYR A 28 -23.96 -22.28 33.09
C TYR A 28 -23.69 -23.54 33.92
N VAL A 29 -24.53 -24.57 33.77
CA VAL A 29 -24.38 -25.87 34.44
C VAL A 29 -23.02 -26.50 34.12
N LYS A 30 -22.61 -26.51 32.84
CA LYS A 30 -21.30 -27.03 32.42
C LYS A 30 -20.14 -26.22 33.02
N ARG A 31 -20.23 -24.88 32.99
CA ARG A 31 -19.19 -23.98 33.48
C ARG A 31 -18.96 -24.11 34.98
N ASN A 32 -20.05 -24.21 35.74
CA ASN A 32 -20.02 -24.33 37.20
C ASN A 32 -19.95 -25.78 37.68
N LYS A 33 -19.82 -26.75 36.75
CA LYS A 33 -19.69 -28.19 37.04
C LYS A 33 -20.81 -28.73 37.95
N LEU A 34 -22.03 -28.20 37.79
CA LEU A 34 -23.18 -28.61 38.60
C LEU A 34 -23.59 -30.04 38.24
N LYS A 35 -23.81 -30.86 39.26
CA LYS A 35 -24.21 -32.26 39.10
C LYS A 35 -25.71 -32.41 39.38
N PRO A 36 -26.44 -33.20 38.59
CA PRO A 36 -27.82 -33.52 38.90
C PRO A 36 -27.89 -34.33 40.21
N VAL A 37 -28.89 -34.03 41.03
CA VAL A 37 -29.16 -34.73 42.29
C VAL A 37 -29.91 -36.03 42.00
N GLU A 38 -30.80 -36.02 41.00
CA GLU A 38 -31.61 -37.17 40.64
C GLU A 38 -31.78 -37.26 39.12
N ALA A 39 -32.07 -38.47 38.64
CA ALA A 39 -32.55 -38.70 37.28
C ALA A 39 -34.08 -38.81 37.33
N GLY A 40 -34.77 -37.84 36.73
CA GLY A 40 -36.22 -37.84 36.59
C GLY A 40 -36.70 -38.75 35.46
N GLN A 41 -37.99 -38.62 35.12
CA GLN A 41 -38.58 -39.33 33.97
C GLN A 41 -37.76 -39.11 32.69
N ASN A 42 -37.60 -40.16 31.89
CA ASN A 42 -36.80 -40.15 30.64
C ASN A 42 -35.34 -39.72 30.84
N ASN A 43 -34.73 -40.06 31.98
CA ASN A 43 -33.36 -39.65 32.33
C ASN A 43 -33.15 -38.13 32.36
N ALA A 44 -34.21 -37.37 32.66
CA ALA A 44 -34.12 -35.93 32.82
C ALA A 44 -33.18 -35.60 33.99
N LYS A 45 -32.19 -34.74 33.75
CA LYS A 45 -31.27 -34.28 34.79
C LYS A 45 -32.01 -33.30 35.71
N LEU A 46 -32.19 -33.69 36.97
CA LEU A 46 -32.84 -32.89 38.00
C LEU A 46 -31.78 -32.27 38.92
N PHE A 47 -31.89 -30.97 39.13
CA PHE A 47 -30.98 -30.18 39.96
C PHE A 47 -31.69 -29.75 41.25
N SER A 48 -30.90 -29.47 42.29
CA SER A 48 -31.45 -29.06 43.58
C SER A 48 -32.10 -27.68 43.52
N ASP A 49 -32.97 -27.39 44.49
CA ASP A 49 -33.45 -26.02 44.71
C ASP A 49 -32.31 -25.03 44.96
N ALA A 50 -31.25 -25.44 45.68
CA ALA A 50 -30.07 -24.61 45.91
C ALA A 50 -29.39 -24.20 44.60
N ASP A 51 -29.15 -25.16 43.70
CA ASP A 51 -28.58 -24.89 42.37
C ASP A 51 -29.48 -23.93 41.57
N PHE A 52 -30.79 -24.12 41.66
CA PHE A 52 -31.75 -23.24 40.99
C PHE A 52 -31.68 -21.81 41.54
N GLN A 53 -31.63 -21.62 42.87
CA GLN A 53 -31.51 -20.28 43.46
C GLN A 53 -30.19 -19.59 43.05
N HIS A 54 -29.09 -20.34 42.98
CA HIS A 54 -27.81 -19.81 42.50
C HIS A 54 -27.89 -19.36 41.04
N ILE A 55 -28.48 -20.19 40.18
CA ILE A 55 -28.70 -19.86 38.76
C ILE A 55 -29.59 -18.62 38.62
N LYS A 56 -30.68 -18.57 39.39
CA LYS A 56 -31.63 -17.46 39.37
C LYS A 56 -30.97 -16.14 39.77
N SER A 57 -30.23 -16.15 40.88
CA SER A 57 -29.50 -14.97 41.37
C SER A 57 -28.45 -14.49 40.36
N TYR A 58 -27.75 -15.41 39.71
CA TYR A 58 -26.80 -15.08 38.64
C TYR A 58 -27.47 -14.37 37.47
N TYR A 59 -28.59 -14.87 36.96
CA TYR A 59 -29.26 -14.25 35.81
C TYR A 59 -30.00 -12.95 36.18
N GLN A 60 -30.47 -12.81 37.42
CA GLN A 60 -31.03 -11.55 37.92
C GLN A 60 -29.97 -10.44 37.97
N SER A 61 -28.85 -10.69 38.65
CA SER A 61 -27.72 -9.76 38.72
C SER A 61 -27.09 -9.48 37.35
N LYS A 62 -27.05 -10.48 36.47
CA LYS A 62 -26.58 -10.30 35.09
C LYS A 62 -27.47 -9.34 34.31
N ARG A 63 -28.79 -9.41 34.45
CA ARG A 63 -29.73 -8.48 33.78
C ARG A 63 -29.63 -7.07 34.33
N GLU A 64 -29.49 -6.92 35.65
CA GLU A 64 -29.31 -5.62 36.30
C GLU A 64 -28.02 -4.95 35.83
N ASN A 65 -26.93 -5.72 35.66
CA ASN A 65 -25.67 -5.22 35.14
C ASN A 65 -25.68 -5.00 33.61
N GLU A 66 -26.36 -5.86 32.84
CA GLU A 66 -26.52 -5.69 31.38
C GLU A 66 -27.39 -4.49 31.01
N GLY A 67 -28.27 -4.00 31.90
CA GLY A 67 -28.95 -2.72 31.72
C GLY A 67 -28.03 -1.50 31.70
N ILE A 68 -26.80 -1.62 32.22
CA ILE A 68 -25.82 -0.53 32.32
C ILE A 68 -24.72 -0.64 31.25
N THR A 69 -24.45 -1.84 30.71
CA THR A 69 -23.34 -2.06 29.76
C THR A 69 -23.68 -2.96 28.56
N GLY A 70 -24.96 -3.19 28.26
CA GLY A 70 -25.41 -4.28 27.37
C GLY A 70 -25.89 -3.91 25.97
N GLN A 71 -25.57 -2.73 25.44
CA GLN A 71 -25.69 -2.49 23.99
C GLN A 71 -24.29 -2.49 23.38
N SER A 72 -23.74 -3.69 23.13
CA SER A 72 -22.83 -3.83 22.01
C SER A 72 -23.59 -3.30 20.79
N PRO A 73 -23.06 -2.35 19.99
CA PRO A 73 -23.75 -1.91 18.79
C PRO A 73 -23.96 -3.17 17.95
N HIS A 74 -25.22 -3.57 17.84
CA HIS A 74 -25.57 -4.67 16.97
C HIS A 74 -25.41 -4.12 15.57
N VAL A 75 -24.24 -4.33 14.98
CA VAL A 75 -24.00 -4.00 13.56
C VAL A 75 -25.14 -4.66 12.80
N THR A 76 -25.99 -3.84 12.21
CA THR A 76 -27.12 -4.32 11.43
C THR A 76 -26.63 -4.65 10.03
N ASN A 77 -27.39 -5.47 9.30
CA ASN A 77 -27.07 -5.70 7.89
C ASN A 77 -27.06 -4.40 7.07
N ALA A 78 -27.85 -3.39 7.48
CA ALA A 78 -27.85 -2.08 6.85
C ALA A 78 -26.52 -1.34 7.08
N ASP A 79 -25.96 -1.41 8.29
CA ASP A 79 -24.64 -0.82 8.58
C ASP A 79 -23.52 -1.48 7.76
N LEU A 80 -23.61 -2.80 7.56
CA LEU A 80 -22.68 -3.52 6.69
C LEU A 80 -22.82 -3.11 5.23
N ILE A 81 -24.06 -2.94 4.74
CA ILE A 81 -24.31 -2.49 3.36
C ILE A 81 -23.74 -1.10 3.14
N ASN A 82 -24.01 -0.15 4.04
CA ASN A 82 -23.49 1.22 3.94
C ASN A 82 -21.95 1.22 3.93
N HIS A 83 -21.32 0.47 4.83
CA HIS A 83 -19.85 0.35 4.85
C HIS A 83 -19.31 -0.24 3.54
N LEU A 84 -19.98 -1.25 2.97
CA LEU A 84 -19.59 -1.85 1.70
C LEU A 84 -19.75 -0.87 0.54
N GLU A 85 -20.82 -0.07 0.52
CA GLU A 85 -21.04 0.98 -0.47
C GLU A 85 -19.95 2.06 -0.40
N GLU A 86 -19.64 2.56 0.80
CA GLU A 86 -18.54 3.51 1.02
C GLU A 86 -17.19 2.94 0.55
N THR A 87 -16.94 1.66 0.84
CA THR A 87 -15.72 0.97 0.40
C THR A 87 -15.67 0.86 -1.12
N ILE A 88 -16.79 0.56 -1.78
CA ILE A 88 -16.87 0.48 -3.24
C ILE A 88 -16.60 1.84 -3.87
N ASP A 89 -17.15 2.91 -3.31
CA ASP A 89 -16.96 4.25 -3.85
C ASP A 89 -15.52 4.75 -3.65
N ASP A 90 -14.91 4.48 -2.50
CA ASP A 90 -13.48 4.78 -2.29
C ASP A 90 -12.59 3.99 -3.26
N LEU A 91 -12.85 2.70 -3.46
CA LEU A 91 -12.11 1.88 -4.43
C LEU A 91 -12.29 2.39 -5.87
N ARG A 92 -13.47 2.86 -6.25
CA ARG A 92 -13.73 3.49 -7.56
C ARG A 92 -12.96 4.79 -7.73
N GLN A 93 -12.91 5.62 -6.69
CA GLN A 93 -12.14 6.86 -6.70
C GLN A 93 -10.65 6.57 -6.87
N GLN A 94 -10.11 5.61 -6.10
CA GLN A 94 -8.72 5.19 -6.22
C GLN A 94 -8.38 4.67 -7.62
N LEU A 95 -9.26 3.88 -8.24
CA LEU A 95 -9.08 3.43 -9.63
C LEU A 95 -9.01 4.60 -10.60
N SER A 96 -9.93 5.56 -10.50
CA SER A 96 -9.92 6.75 -11.37
C SER A 96 -8.65 7.60 -11.20
N GLU A 97 -8.15 7.73 -9.98
CA GLU A 97 -6.88 8.42 -9.69
C GLU A 97 -5.70 7.70 -10.36
N LYS A 98 -5.68 6.37 -10.27
CA LYS A 98 -4.64 5.52 -10.88
C LYS A 98 -4.67 5.57 -12.40
N ASP A 99 -5.84 5.53 -13.03
CA ASP A 99 -5.97 5.66 -14.48
C ASP A 99 -5.42 7.02 -14.96
N LYS A 100 -5.76 8.12 -14.27
CA LYS A 100 -5.19 9.45 -14.57
C LYS A 100 -3.67 9.48 -14.39
N GLN A 101 -3.14 8.75 -13.41
CA GLN A 101 -1.69 8.65 -13.21
C GLN A 101 -1.01 7.91 -14.37
N ILE A 102 -1.62 6.82 -14.85
CA ILE A 102 -1.15 6.05 -16.00
C ILE A 102 -1.16 6.91 -17.26
N ASP A 103 -2.24 7.66 -17.52
CA ASP A 103 -2.34 8.55 -18.69
C ASP A 103 -1.24 9.62 -18.70
N ARG A 104 -0.96 10.22 -17.53
CA ARG A 104 0.15 11.19 -17.38
C ARG A 104 1.50 10.54 -17.66
N GLN A 105 1.72 9.33 -17.15
CA GLN A 105 2.98 8.60 -17.38
C GLN A 105 3.15 8.22 -18.85
N ASN A 106 2.09 7.76 -19.52
CA ASN A 106 2.11 7.46 -20.96
C ASN A 106 2.45 8.72 -21.78
N THR A 107 1.82 9.85 -21.47
CA THR A 107 2.13 11.13 -22.12
C THR A 107 3.60 11.53 -21.94
N GLN A 108 4.18 11.31 -20.75
CA GLN A 108 5.60 11.57 -20.50
C GLN A 108 6.50 10.62 -21.28
N ILE A 109 6.14 9.34 -21.38
CA ILE A 109 6.87 8.33 -22.16
C ILE A 109 6.88 8.72 -23.64
N ASP A 110 5.75 9.16 -24.19
CA ASP A 110 5.64 9.59 -25.58
C ASP A 110 6.55 10.81 -25.85
N ALA A 111 6.52 11.80 -24.96
CA ALA A 111 7.38 12.99 -25.05
C ALA A 111 8.88 12.63 -24.98
N LEU A 112 9.26 11.72 -24.06
CA LEU A 112 10.64 11.25 -23.96
C LEU A 112 11.06 10.46 -25.20
N THR A 113 10.18 9.61 -25.73
CA THR A 113 10.43 8.82 -26.94
C THR A 113 10.69 9.74 -28.14
N GLN A 114 9.89 10.80 -28.28
CA GLN A 114 10.10 11.81 -29.33
C GLN A 114 11.42 12.56 -29.14
N ALA A 115 11.76 12.95 -27.91
CA ALA A 115 13.02 13.63 -27.62
C ALA A 115 14.24 12.76 -27.96
N VAL A 116 14.20 11.46 -27.62
CA VAL A 116 15.25 10.50 -27.99
C VAL A 116 15.37 10.37 -29.51
N GLY A 117 14.26 10.33 -30.24
CA GLY A 117 14.25 10.36 -31.71
C GLY A 117 14.98 11.58 -32.27
N ASN A 118 14.64 12.77 -31.78
CA ASN A 118 15.28 14.03 -32.20
C ASN A 118 16.79 14.04 -31.90
N VAL A 119 17.21 13.55 -30.72
CA VAL A 119 18.63 13.43 -30.36
C VAL A 119 19.36 12.47 -31.29
N SER A 120 18.73 11.34 -31.65
CA SER A 120 19.31 10.40 -32.62
C SER A 120 19.54 11.06 -33.98
N ASP A 121 18.56 11.82 -34.47
CA ASP A 121 18.69 12.50 -35.76
C ASP A 121 19.72 13.63 -35.73
N LEU A 122 19.79 14.41 -34.64
CA LEU A 122 20.84 15.41 -34.45
C LEU A 122 22.23 14.75 -34.41
N THR A 123 22.34 13.59 -33.75
CA THR A 123 23.60 12.82 -33.71
C THR A 123 24.05 12.41 -35.10
N LYS A 124 23.13 11.96 -35.97
CA LYS A 124 23.42 11.65 -37.38
C LYS A 124 23.90 12.89 -38.15
N GLN A 125 23.26 14.05 -37.93
CA GLN A 125 23.67 15.30 -38.56
C GLN A 125 25.06 15.76 -38.12
N VAL A 126 25.38 15.65 -36.83
CA VAL A 126 26.73 15.98 -36.33
C VAL A 126 27.77 15.03 -36.92
N ALA A 127 27.46 13.73 -37.02
CA ALA A 127 28.35 12.75 -37.63
C ALA A 127 28.64 13.08 -39.10
N SER A 128 27.62 13.40 -39.90
CA SER A 128 27.82 13.75 -41.31
C SER A 128 28.58 15.06 -41.51
N LEU A 129 28.32 16.08 -40.67
CA LEU A 129 29.09 17.32 -40.69
C LEU A 129 30.56 17.10 -40.30
N THR A 130 30.81 16.23 -39.33
CA THR A 130 32.16 15.86 -38.91
C THR A 130 32.91 15.15 -40.03
N GLU A 131 32.25 14.21 -40.72
CA GLU A 131 32.81 13.53 -41.88
C GLU A 131 33.14 14.50 -43.01
N ASN A 132 32.20 15.40 -43.35
CA ASN A 132 32.42 16.44 -44.36
C ASN A 132 33.61 17.35 -44.00
N ALA A 133 33.72 17.77 -42.74
CA ALA A 133 34.83 18.59 -42.26
C ALA A 133 36.18 17.85 -42.38
N GLN A 134 36.22 16.55 -42.07
CA GLN A 134 37.42 15.74 -42.25
C GLN A 134 37.83 15.61 -43.72
N GLN A 135 36.86 15.42 -44.62
CA GLN A 135 37.12 15.35 -46.06
C GLN A 135 37.67 16.67 -46.61
N LEU A 136 37.13 17.81 -46.18
CA LEU A 136 37.63 19.14 -46.56
C LEU A 136 39.07 19.38 -46.08
N GLN A 137 39.40 19.00 -44.83
CA GLN A 137 40.78 19.11 -44.34
C GLN A 137 41.77 18.24 -45.11
N LEU A 138 41.35 17.06 -45.57
CA LEU A 138 42.17 16.21 -46.42
C LEU A 138 42.37 16.83 -47.81
N ALA A 139 41.31 17.37 -48.42
CA ALA A 139 41.40 18.05 -49.71
C ALA A 139 42.29 19.31 -49.65
N GLU A 140 42.22 20.07 -48.57
CA GLU A 140 43.08 21.24 -48.34
C GLU A 140 44.57 20.83 -48.23
N LYS A 141 44.87 19.75 -47.50
CA LYS A 141 46.24 19.20 -47.41
C LYS A 141 46.77 18.68 -48.75
N VAL A 142 45.91 18.13 -49.61
CA VAL A 142 46.27 17.70 -50.96
C VAL A 142 46.56 18.91 -51.87
N ASN A 143 45.73 19.96 -51.80
CA ASN A 143 45.90 21.18 -52.60
C ASN A 143 47.17 21.98 -52.25
N ILE A 144 47.59 21.96 -50.97
CA ILE A 144 48.85 22.56 -50.51
C ILE A 144 50.07 21.80 -51.04
N ASN A 145 49.99 20.48 -51.23
CA ASN A 145 51.10 19.67 -51.75
C ASN A 145 51.25 19.74 -53.28
N GLU A 146 50.21 20.13 -54.04
CA GLU A 146 50.31 20.35 -55.49
C GLU A 146 50.73 21.78 -55.87
N SER A 147 50.66 22.71 -54.93
CA SER A 147 51.12 24.09 -55.10
C SER A 147 52.63 24.20 -54.81
N LYS A 148 53.46 24.00 -55.84
CA LYS A 148 54.90 24.32 -55.82
C LYS A 148 55.18 25.64 -55.08
N PRO A 149 56.15 25.69 -54.15
CA PRO A 149 56.53 26.96 -53.54
C PRO A 149 57.29 27.78 -54.58
N VAL A 150 56.65 28.82 -55.11
CA VAL A 150 57.37 29.94 -55.72
C VAL A 150 58.09 30.64 -54.58
N LYS A 151 59.43 30.61 -54.62
CA LYS A 151 60.29 31.33 -53.67
C LYS A 151 59.94 32.82 -53.68
N PRO A 152 59.58 33.43 -52.54
CA PRO A 152 59.76 34.86 -52.39
C PRO A 152 61.23 35.13 -52.15
N VAL A 153 61.71 36.15 -52.86
CA VAL A 153 63.05 36.72 -52.74
C VAL A 153 63.25 37.23 -51.30
N ASN A 154 64.45 36.97 -50.81
CA ASN A 154 65.05 37.43 -49.56
C ASN A 154 64.80 38.92 -49.30
N ASP A 155 64.33 39.27 -48.10
CA ASP A 155 64.95 40.33 -47.29
C ASP A 155 64.53 40.15 -45.82
N GLY A 156 65.52 40.21 -44.94
CA GLY A 156 65.43 39.76 -43.57
C GLY A 156 64.77 40.74 -42.61
N GLN A 157 64.17 40.19 -41.56
CA GLN A 157 64.44 40.55 -40.15
C GLN A 157 63.59 39.61 -39.27
N SER A 158 64.26 39.03 -38.29
CA SER A 158 63.64 38.34 -37.16
C SER A 158 62.78 39.31 -36.34
N ASP A 159 61.52 38.96 -36.06
CA ASP A 159 60.95 39.30 -34.75
C ASP A 159 59.83 38.33 -34.31
N GLU A 160 60.01 37.96 -33.06
CA GLU A 160 59.15 37.39 -32.02
C GLU A 160 57.75 36.81 -32.31
N SER A 161 57.60 35.63 -31.72
CA SER A 161 56.41 34.84 -31.47
C SER A 161 55.37 35.51 -30.56
N GLU A 162 54.16 35.73 -31.07
CA GLU A 162 52.94 35.86 -30.26
C GLU A 162 51.74 35.21 -30.96
N GLU A 163 51.47 33.92 -30.70
CA GLU A 163 50.12 33.35 -30.94
C GLU A 163 49.97 31.95 -30.28
N GLN A 164 50.23 31.84 -28.98
CA GLN A 164 49.92 30.61 -28.22
C GLN A 164 49.21 30.82 -26.88
N LYS A 165 48.68 32.02 -26.61
CA LYS A 165 48.01 32.31 -25.33
C LYS A 165 46.48 32.10 -25.30
N GLN A 166 45.82 31.79 -26.41
CA GLN A 166 44.35 31.66 -26.41
C GLN A 166 43.82 30.24 -26.12
N HIS A 167 44.62 29.19 -26.25
CA HIS A 167 44.14 27.81 -26.02
C HIS A 167 44.18 27.34 -24.55
N GLY A 168 44.86 28.06 -23.64
CA GLY A 168 45.00 27.66 -22.24
C GLY A 168 43.90 28.14 -21.30
N ALA A 169 43.16 29.19 -21.65
CA ALA A 169 42.18 29.82 -20.74
C ALA A 169 40.86 29.06 -20.65
N VAL A 170 40.45 28.36 -21.72
CA VAL A 170 39.14 27.70 -21.81
C VAL A 170 39.09 26.39 -21.01
N TRP A 171 40.23 25.72 -20.81
CA TRP A 171 40.28 24.45 -20.07
C TRP A 171 40.14 24.59 -18.54
N LYS A 172 40.37 25.80 -17.99
CA LYS A 172 40.24 26.03 -16.54
C LYS A 172 38.79 26.14 -16.04
N TRP A 173 37.82 26.34 -16.93
CA TRP A 173 36.42 26.49 -16.54
C TRP A 173 35.70 25.15 -16.29
N PHE A 174 36.15 24.06 -16.91
CA PHE A 174 35.45 22.77 -16.86
C PHE A 174 35.90 21.83 -15.72
N HIS A 175 36.99 22.12 -15.02
CA HIS A 175 37.56 21.22 -13.99
C HIS A 175 37.76 21.85 -12.60
N GLY A 176 37.24 23.05 -12.35
CA GLY A 176 37.25 23.67 -11.02
C GLY A 176 36.10 23.18 -10.15
N LYS A 177 36.28 22.04 -9.48
CA LYS A 177 35.54 21.68 -8.25
C LYS A 177 36.32 22.22 -7.06
N GLU A 178 35.74 23.17 -6.33
CA GLU A 178 35.71 23.22 -4.86
C GLU A 178 34.34 23.76 -4.43
#